data_AF-A0A7C1ZIA3-F1
#
_entry.id   AF-A0A7C1ZIA3-F1
#
_cell.length_a   1.000
_cell.length_b   1.000
_cell.length_c   1.000
_cell.angle_alpha   90.00
_cell.angle_beta   90.00
_cell.angle_gamma   90.00
#
_symmetry.space_group_name_H-M   'P 1'
#
loop_
_entity.id
_entity.type
_entity.pdbx_description
1 polymer ?
#
loop_
_entity_poly.entity_id
_entity_poly.type
_entity_poly.pdbx_seq_one_letter_code
_entity_poly.pdbx_strand_id
1 'polypeptide(L)'
;MSKLGDQSFTIVKAEDSDYNDKGTTTRGVKFTTEEKFTIDGTEVSKFHTTRKAIVSKLQSKDDDGKPVNEQLHVDLAAGKKIGPVKCQSVKAKQGGKDYFDLIDA
;
A
#
# COMPACT_ATOMS: atom_id res chain seq x y z
N MET A 1 -0.99 1.23 -14.52
CA MET A 1 -2.13 0.72 -13.74
C MET A 1 -1.59 0.06 -12.47
N SER A 2 -2.27 0.14 -11.32
CA SER A 2 -1.97 -0.82 -10.23
C SER A 2 -2.16 -2.21 -10.83
N LYS A 3 -1.22 -3.14 -10.61
CA LYS A 3 -1.35 -4.51 -11.16
C LYS A 3 -2.61 -5.22 -10.63
N LEU A 4 -3.16 -4.74 -9.51
CA LEU A 4 -4.41 -5.19 -8.88
C LEU A 4 -5.69 -4.51 -9.42
N GLY A 5 -5.60 -3.43 -10.20
CA GLY A 5 -6.79 -2.72 -10.71
C GLY A 5 -7.80 -2.36 -9.60
N ASP A 6 -9.08 -2.66 -9.86
CA ASP A 6 -10.22 -2.49 -8.94
C ASP A 6 -10.49 -3.73 -8.06
N GLN A 7 -9.60 -4.73 -8.10
CA GLN A 7 -9.80 -5.96 -7.31
C GLN A 7 -9.70 -5.66 -5.83
N SER A 8 -10.64 -6.20 -5.07
CA SER A 8 -10.59 -6.17 -3.61
C SER A 8 -9.65 -7.27 -3.11
N PHE A 9 -8.90 -6.97 -2.06
CA PHE A 9 -7.94 -7.89 -1.46
C PHE A 9 -7.85 -7.68 0.04
N THR A 10 -7.24 -8.64 0.72
CA THR A 10 -7.03 -8.64 2.16
C THR A 10 -5.55 -8.59 2.44
N ILE A 11 -5.07 -7.53 3.08
CA ILE A 11 -3.67 -7.39 3.48
C ILE A 11 -3.42 -8.22 4.74
N VAL A 12 -2.45 -9.11 4.67
CA VAL A 12 -2.02 -9.95 5.81
C VAL A 12 -0.67 -9.52 6.38
N LYS A 13 0.09 -8.72 5.62
CA LYS A 13 1.38 -8.18 6.05
C LYS A 13 1.70 -6.91 5.28
N ALA A 14 2.25 -5.90 5.94
CA ALA A 14 2.89 -4.75 5.31
C ALA A 14 4.29 -4.55 5.90
N GLU A 15 5.24 -4.18 5.05
CA GLU A 15 6.64 -3.97 5.41
C GLU A 15 7.16 -2.73 4.69
N ASP A 16 7.86 -1.87 5.41
CA ASP A 16 8.57 -0.74 4.80
C ASP A 16 9.58 -1.28 3.79
N SER A 17 9.53 -0.75 2.57
CA SER A 17 10.36 -1.20 1.47
C SER A 17 10.58 -0.01 0.56
N ASP A 18 11.70 0.67 0.73
CA ASP A 18 12.03 1.83 -0.09
C ASP A 18 12.61 1.40 -1.44
N TYR A 19 12.34 2.21 -2.47
CA TYR A 19 12.86 2.03 -3.81
C TYR A 19 14.04 2.98 -4.04
N ASN A 20 15.23 2.41 -4.23
CA ASN A 20 16.45 3.16 -4.50
C ASN A 20 16.78 3.11 -6.00
N ASP A 21 16.80 4.27 -6.67
CA ASP A 21 17.23 4.37 -8.06
C ASP A 21 18.24 5.51 -8.24
N LYS A 22 19.44 5.17 -8.73
CA LYS A 22 20.51 6.12 -9.10
C LYS A 22 20.75 7.25 -8.08
N GLY A 23 20.76 6.92 -6.79
CA GLY A 23 21.01 7.88 -5.70
C GLY A 23 19.78 8.63 -5.21
N THR A 24 18.59 8.34 -5.74
CA THR A 24 17.31 8.83 -5.21
C THR A 24 16.57 7.71 -4.49
N THR A 25 16.29 7.90 -3.20
CA THR A 25 15.44 7.01 -2.41
C THR A 25 14.00 7.50 -2.46
N THR A 26 13.10 6.67 -3.00
CA THR A 26 11.66 6.90 -2.97
C THR A 26 11.04 5.95 -1.96
N ARG A 27 10.29 6.50 -1.02
CA ARG A 27 9.64 5.69 0.00
C ARG A 27 8.59 4.76 -0.57
N GLY A 28 8.57 3.55 -0.04
CA GLY A 28 7.67 2.51 -0.50
C GLY A 28 7.24 1.57 0.60
N VAL A 29 6.24 0.78 0.26
CA VAL A 29 5.74 -0.30 1.10
C VAL A 29 5.61 -1.55 0.24
N LYS A 30 5.96 -2.68 0.83
CA LYS A 30 5.67 -4.00 0.29
C LYS A 30 4.57 -4.62 1.15
N PHE A 31 3.45 -4.99 0.54
CA PHE A 31 2.37 -5.67 1.24
C PHE A 31 2.10 -7.04 0.64
N THR A 32 1.60 -7.94 1.47
CA THR A 32 1.21 -9.31 1.10
C THR A 32 -0.30 -9.43 1.25
N THR A 33 -0.95 -10.00 0.25
CA THR A 33 -2.38 -10.29 0.22
C THR A 33 -2.67 -11.74 0.61
N GLU A 34 -3.85 -12.01 1.17
CA GLU A 34 -4.35 -13.37 1.37
C GLU A 34 -4.63 -14.06 0.01
N GLU A 35 -5.18 -13.28 -0.92
CA GLU A 35 -5.51 -13.73 -2.26
C GLU A 35 -4.25 -13.80 -3.14
N LYS A 36 -4.27 -14.72 -4.12
CA LYS A 36 -3.29 -14.77 -5.21
C LYS A 36 -3.92 -14.23 -6.48
N PHE A 37 -3.15 -13.44 -7.21
CA PHE A 37 -3.56 -12.82 -8.46
C PHE A 37 -2.68 -13.29 -9.59
N THR A 38 -3.27 -13.69 -10.72
CA THR A 38 -2.51 -14.01 -11.93
C THR A 38 -2.25 -12.72 -12.70
N ILE A 39 -1.01 -12.26 -12.70
CA ILE A 39 -0.57 -11.06 -13.43
C ILE A 39 0.54 -11.46 -14.39
N ASP A 40 0.39 -11.11 -15.66
CA ASP A 40 1.36 -11.45 -16.71
C ASP A 40 1.67 -12.97 -16.76
N GLY A 41 0.66 -13.81 -16.48
CA GLY A 41 0.78 -15.28 -16.43
C GLY A 41 1.43 -15.85 -15.17
N THR A 42 1.78 -15.01 -14.19
CA THR A 42 2.41 -15.43 -12.93
C THR A 42 1.47 -15.20 -11.75
N GLU A 43 1.33 -16.20 -10.86
CA GLU A 43 0.63 -16.01 -9.58
C GLU A 43 1.47 -15.17 -8.62
N VAL A 44 0.91 -14.05 -8.16
CA VAL A 44 1.55 -13.14 -7.22
C VAL A 44 0.58 -12.80 -6.08
N SER A 45 1.10 -12.74 -4.86
CA SER A 45 0.38 -12.24 -3.66
C SER A 45 1.18 -11.17 -2.92
N LYS A 46 2.31 -10.74 -3.48
CA LYS A 46 3.19 -9.72 -2.91
C LYS A 46 3.26 -8.55 -3.87
N PHE A 47 3.00 -7.36 -3.35
CA PHE A 47 2.93 -6.13 -4.12
C PHE A 47 3.83 -5.08 -3.51
N HIS A 48 4.45 -4.29 -4.37
CA HIS A 48 5.28 -3.17 -3.98
C HIS A 48 4.70 -1.89 -4.56
N THR A 49 4.67 -0.83 -3.74
CA THR A 49 4.17 0.46 -4.19
C THR A 49 4.91 1.62 -3.54
N THR A 50 5.13 2.67 -4.35
CA THR A 50 5.66 3.98 -3.94
C THR A 50 4.56 5.06 -4.00
N ARG A 51 3.29 4.67 -4.13
CA ARG A 51 2.15 5.60 -4.20
C ARG A 51 1.96 6.27 -2.84
N LYS A 52 2.26 7.56 -2.75
CA LYS A 52 2.34 8.32 -1.49
C LYS A 52 1.15 8.12 -0.52
N ALA A 53 -0.09 8.10 -1.01
CA ALA A 53 -1.26 7.91 -0.13
C ALA A 53 -1.34 6.50 0.48
N ILE A 54 -1.07 5.46 -0.33
CA ILE A 54 -1.03 4.07 0.13
C ILE A 54 0.17 3.85 1.05
N VAL A 55 1.33 4.38 0.67
CA VAL A 55 2.57 4.36 1.47
C VAL A 55 2.31 5.02 2.83
N SER A 56 1.72 6.21 2.88
CA SER A 56 1.40 6.90 4.13
C SER A 56 0.40 6.16 5.02
N LYS A 57 -0.43 5.27 4.47
CA LYS A 57 -1.39 4.45 5.24
C LYS A 57 -0.77 3.17 5.80
N LEU A 58 0.19 2.60 5.07
CA LEU A 58 0.75 1.27 5.34
C LEU A 58 2.22 1.29 5.79
N GLN A 59 2.87 2.45 5.82
CA GLN A 59 4.22 2.61 6.37
C GLN A 59 4.16 2.83 7.86
N SER A 60 5.12 2.25 8.57
CA SER A 60 5.15 2.35 10.03
C SER A 60 5.46 3.77 10.52
N LYS A 61 6.17 4.57 9.71
CA LYS A 61 6.59 5.92 10.04
C LYS A 61 6.56 6.87 8.83
N ASP A 62 6.30 8.15 9.09
CA ASP A 62 6.28 9.23 8.11
C ASP A 62 7.68 9.82 7.86
N ASP A 63 7.75 10.89 7.06
CA ASP A 63 9.03 11.52 6.64
C ASP A 63 9.85 12.06 7.82
N ASP A 64 9.17 12.43 8.91
CA ASP A 64 9.76 12.91 10.15
C ASP A 64 10.03 11.78 11.18
N GLY A 65 9.77 10.52 10.79
CA GLY A 65 9.95 9.35 11.66
C GLY A 65 8.83 9.16 12.69
N LYS A 66 7.71 9.87 12.55
CA LYS A 66 6.55 9.72 13.43
C LYS A 66 5.69 8.54 12.98
N PRO A 67 5.10 7.79 13.92
CA PRO A 67 4.24 6.68 13.55
C PRO A 67 3.03 7.17 12.74
N VAL A 68 2.68 6.42 11.70
CA VAL A 68 1.51 6.67 10.84
C VAL A 68 0.53 5.53 11.02
N ASN A 69 -0.75 5.87 11.25
CA ASN A 69 -1.83 4.92 11.46
C ASN A 69 -1.49 3.76 12.43
N GLU A 70 -1.09 4.10 13.67
CA GLU A 70 -0.59 3.16 14.67
C GLU A 70 -1.45 1.89 14.81
N GLN A 71 -2.78 2.03 14.78
CA GLN A 71 -3.67 0.88 14.95
C GLN A 71 -3.54 -0.14 13.81
N LEU A 72 -3.47 0.31 12.55
CA LEU A 72 -3.30 -0.57 11.40
C LEU A 72 -1.97 -1.34 11.48
N HIS A 73 -0.91 -0.67 11.95
CA HIS A 73 0.38 -1.29 12.16
C HIS A 73 0.39 -2.30 13.30
N VAL A 74 -0.22 -1.95 14.43
CA VAL A 74 -0.40 -2.85 15.57
C VAL A 74 -1.21 -4.07 15.15
N ASP A 75 -2.27 -3.89 14.37
CA ASP A 75 -3.13 -4.96 13.89
C ASP A 75 -2.37 -5.90 12.95
N LEU A 76 -1.68 -5.37 11.94
CA LEU A 76 -0.84 -6.19 11.05
C LEU A 76 0.31 -6.88 11.79
N ALA A 77 0.95 -6.22 12.77
CA ALA A 77 2.00 -6.81 13.59
C ALA A 77 1.47 -7.92 14.51
N ALA A 78 0.21 -7.82 14.96
CA ALA A 78 -0.50 -8.84 15.71
C ALA A 78 -1.04 -9.98 14.80
N GLY A 79 -0.77 -9.94 13.49
CA GLY A 79 -1.25 -10.92 12.52
C GLY A 79 -2.73 -10.78 12.16
N LYS A 80 -3.37 -9.65 12.52
CA LYS A 80 -4.70 -9.34 12.01
C LYS A 80 -4.61 -8.98 10.53
N LYS A 81 -5.72 -9.21 9.86
CA LYS A 81 -5.88 -8.95 8.44
C LYS A 81 -6.62 -7.62 8.25
N ILE A 82 -6.18 -6.83 7.26
CA ILE A 82 -6.84 -5.57 6.88
C ILE A 82 -7.56 -5.83 5.56
N GLY A 83 -8.88 -5.85 5.57
CA GLY A 83 -9.66 -6.08 4.36
C GLY A 83 -11.14 -6.37 4.60
N PRO A 84 -11.94 -6.42 3.51
CA PRO A 84 -11.51 -6.22 2.13
C PRO A 84 -11.18 -4.75 1.82
N VAL A 85 -9.99 -4.49 1.26
CA VAL A 85 -9.55 -3.18 0.79
C VAL A 85 -9.45 -3.17 -0.73
N LYS A 86 -9.45 -1.99 -1.34
CA LYS A 86 -9.18 -1.84 -2.79
C LYS A 86 -8.37 -0.59 -3.08
N CYS A 87 -7.58 -0.65 -4.15
CA CYS A 87 -6.86 0.51 -4.67
C CYS A 87 -7.76 1.29 -5.62
N GLN A 88 -8.16 2.52 -5.27
CA GLN A 88 -9.03 3.33 -6.12
C GLN A 88 -8.37 4.67 -6.48
N SER A 89 -8.61 5.14 -7.72
CA SER A 89 -8.27 6.50 -8.12
C SER A 89 -9.24 7.49 -7.46
N VAL A 90 -8.71 8.39 -6.65
CA VAL A 90 -9.44 9.43 -5.94
C VAL A 90 -9.17 10.77 -6.62
N LYS A 91 -10.25 11.49 -6.97
CA LYS A 91 -10.13 12.86 -7.45
C LYS A 91 -9.74 13.78 -6.31
N ALA A 92 -8.68 14.55 -6.49
CA ALA A 92 -8.27 15.52 -5.48
C ALA A 92 -9.31 16.65 -5.38
N LYS A 93 -9.57 17.13 -4.16
CA LYS A 93 -10.37 18.33 -3.95
C LYS A 93 -9.54 19.56 -4.35
N GLN A 94 -10.19 20.50 -5.05
CA GLN A 94 -9.68 21.84 -5.43
C GLN A 94 -8.18 21.92 -5.78
N GLY A 95 -7.85 21.69 -7.05
CA GLY A 95 -6.52 22.01 -7.62
C GLY A 95 -5.40 21.00 -7.34
N GLY A 96 -5.65 19.96 -6.55
CA GLY A 96 -4.72 18.85 -6.39
C GLY A 96 -4.67 17.91 -7.62
N LYS A 97 -3.63 17.09 -7.70
CA LYS A 97 -3.54 16.00 -8.69
C LYS A 97 -4.28 14.78 -8.16
N ASP A 98 -5.01 14.10 -9.04
CA ASP A 98 -5.62 12.80 -8.74
C ASP A 98 -4.56 11.83 -8.23
N TYR A 99 -4.94 11.02 -7.25
CA TYR A 99 -4.05 10.07 -6.60
C TYR A 99 -4.75 8.74 -6.42
N PHE A 100 -3.98 7.70 -6.11
CA PHE A 100 -4.54 6.39 -5.81
C PHE A 100 -4.47 6.18 -4.31
N ASP A 101 -5.59 5.80 -3.73
CA ASP A 101 -5.72 5.54 -2.31
C ASP A 101 -6.08 4.08 -2.03
N LEU A 102 -5.77 3.64 -0.81
CA LEU A 102 -6.27 2.40 -0.26
C LEU A 102 -7.51 2.72 0.58
N ILE A 103 -8.67 2.41 0.03
CA ILE A 103 -9.94 2.65 0.68
C ILE A 103 -10.42 1.39 1.40
N ASP A 104 -11.31 1.61 2.38
CA ASP A 104 -11.84 0.58 3.28
C ASP A 104 -10.75 -0.11 4.13
N ALA A 105 -9.61 0.58 4.32
CA ALA A 105 -8.43 0.16 5.08
C ALA A 105 -8.38 0.72 6.50
#